data_AF-A0A5M9ZK91-F1
#
_entry.id   AF-A0A5M9ZK91-F1
#
_cell.length_a   1.000
_cell.length_b   1.000
_cell.length_c   1.000
_cell.angle_alpha   90.00
_cell.angle_beta   90.00
_cell.angle_gamma   90.00
#
_symmetry.space_group_name_H-M   'P 1'
#
loop_
_entity.id
_entity.type
_entity.pdbx_description
1 polymer ?
#
loop_
_entity_poly.entity_id
_entity_poly.type
_entity_poly.pdbx_seq_one_letter_code
_entity_poly.pdbx_strand_id
1 'polypeptide(L)'
;MGKLVASVDDDVKARAAALYESMGVSLSTAVNMFLRQSLVDNGFPFKPTRHTPDGYPVPPAHSAYKFERSENGHVILPADWDDPEDGVYDRYAK
;
A
#
# COMPACT_ATOMS: atom_id res chain seq x y z
N MET A 1 31.90 3.97 -8.86
CA MET A 1 30.90 3.66 -7.79
C MET A 1 30.57 4.95 -7.06
N GLY A 2 29.29 5.23 -6.83
CA GLY A 2 28.87 6.34 -5.96
C GLY A 2 29.08 6.00 -4.49
N LYS A 3 29.31 7.01 -3.65
CA LYS A 3 29.45 6.86 -2.19
C LYS A 3 28.16 7.31 -1.52
N LEU A 4 27.57 6.45 -0.70
CA LEU A 4 26.43 6.78 0.17
C LEU A 4 26.93 6.85 1.61
N VAL A 5 26.58 7.93 2.30
CA VAL A 5 26.87 8.13 3.73
C VAL A 5 25.54 8.40 4.42
N ALA A 6 25.21 7.60 5.43
CA ALA A 6 24.03 7.75 6.25
C ALA A 6 24.43 7.70 7.71
N SER A 7 23.91 8.63 8.51
CA SER A 7 24.03 8.59 9.97
C SER A 7 22.99 7.63 10.52
N VAL A 8 23.44 6.64 11.29
CA VAL A 8 22.61 5.61 11.91
C VAL A 8 23.18 5.38 13.30
N ASP A 9 22.32 5.17 14.29
CA ASP A 9 22.76 4.79 15.63
C ASP A 9 23.58 3.49 15.60
N ASP A 10 24.61 3.41 16.44
CA ASP A 10 25.56 2.29 16.44
C ASP A 10 24.87 0.95 16.79
N ASP A 11 23.87 0.98 17.68
CA ASP A 11 23.11 -0.20 18.08
C ASP A 11 22.21 -0.72 16.94
N VAL A 12 21.55 0.19 16.22
CA VAL A 12 20.70 -0.12 15.06
C VAL A 12 21.56 -0.71 13.95
N LYS A 13 22.71 -0.09 13.68
CA LYS A 13 23.68 -0.57 12.69
C LYS A 13 24.17 -1.98 13.01
N ALA A 14 24.54 -2.24 14.27
CA ALA A 14 25.01 -3.56 14.70
C ALA A 14 23.92 -4.63 14.57
N ARG A 15 22.70 -4.34 15.03
CA ARG A 15 21.56 -5.25 14.93
C ARG A 15 21.18 -5.54 13.48
N ALA A 16 21.13 -4.51 12.64
CA ALA A 16 20.84 -4.66 11.22
C ALA A 16 21.91 -5.49 10.51
N ALA A 17 23.20 -5.24 10.78
CA ALA A 17 24.30 -6.01 10.21
C ALA A 17 24.18 -7.50 10.56
N ALA A 18 24.00 -7.84 11.85
CA ALA A 18 23.83 -9.22 12.29
C ALA A 18 22.60 -9.89 11.66
N LEU A 19 21.48 -9.16 11.55
CA LEU A 19 20.26 -9.65 10.90
C LEU A 19 20.51 -9.99 9.42
N TYR A 20 21.07 -9.07 8.65
CA TYR A 20 21.32 -9.32 7.22
C TYR A 20 22.38 -10.41 7.02
N GLU A 21 23.42 -10.47 7.86
CA GLU A 21 24.43 -11.52 7.83
C GLU A 21 23.82 -12.90 8.11
N SER A 22 22.87 -13.00 9.05
CA SER A 22 22.14 -14.24 9.30
C SER A 22 21.33 -14.72 8.10
N MET A 23 20.97 -13.81 7.18
CA MET A 23 20.30 -14.11 5.91
C MET A 23 21.29 -14.29 4.74
N GLY A 24 22.60 -14.23 5.01
CA GLY A 24 23.66 -14.39 4.00
C GLY A 24 23.92 -13.13 3.16
N VAL A 25 23.51 -11.95 3.63
CA VAL A 25 23.59 -10.69 2.88
C VAL A 25 24.34 -9.64 3.70
N SER A 26 25.28 -8.92 3.07
CA SER A 26 25.94 -7.80 3.76
C SER A 26 24.99 -6.61 3.91
N LEU A 27 25.19 -5.78 4.95
CA LEU A 27 24.42 -4.54 5.13
C LEU A 27 24.48 -3.64 3.89
N SER A 28 25.65 -3.52 3.24
CA SER A 28 25.80 -2.72 2.02
C SER A 28 25.04 -3.30 0.83
N THR A 29 24.96 -4.63 0.73
CA THR A 29 24.16 -5.30 -0.30
C THR A 29 22.67 -5.01 -0.07
N ALA A 30 22.20 -5.10 1.18
CA ALA A 30 20.81 -4.82 1.53
C ALA A 30 20.41 -3.36 1.20
N VAL A 31 21.27 -2.38 1.52
CA VAL A 31 21.03 -0.96 1.17
C VAL A 31 20.98 -0.76 -0.35
N ASN A 32 21.85 -1.42 -1.11
CA ASN A 32 21.80 -1.34 -2.57
C ASN A 32 20.53 -1.97 -3.16
N MET A 33 20.06 -3.09 -2.58
CA MET A 33 18.80 -3.71 -2.97
C MET A 33 17.61 -2.80 -2.67
N PHE A 34 17.59 -2.16 -1.49
CA PHE A 34 16.59 -1.18 -1.11
C PHE A 34 16.44 -0.08 -2.17
N LEU A 35 17.56 0.54 -2.58
CA LEU A 35 17.54 1.61 -3.58
C LEU A 35 17.02 1.14 -4.94
N ARG A 36 17.44 -0.06 -5.38
CA ARG A 36 16.98 -0.62 -6.65
C ARG A 36 15.49 -0.92 -6.63
N GLN A 37 14.99 -1.50 -5.53
CA GLN A 37 13.58 -1.82 -5.39
C GLN A 37 12.72 -0.55 -5.38
N SER A 38 13.15 0.50 -4.69
CA SER A 38 12.46 1.80 -4.71
C SER A 38 12.32 2.39 -6.11
N LEU A 39 13.35 2.23 -6.96
CA LEU A 39 13.31 2.68 -8.36
C LEU A 39 12.36 1.83 -9.21
N VAL A 40 12.32 0.52 -8.99
CA VAL A 40 11.43 -0.39 -9.72
C VAL A 40 9.96 -0.10 -9.37
N ASP A 41 9.66 0.09 -8.08
CA ASP A 41 8.29 0.29 -7.60
C ASP A 41 7.82 1.75 -7.72
N ASN A 42 8.73 2.67 -8.09
CA ASN A 42 8.51 4.11 -8.05
C ASN A 42 7.93 4.57 -6.69
N GLY A 43 8.50 4.06 -5.61
CA GLY A 43 7.95 4.19 -4.26
C GLY A 43 8.88 3.67 -3.17
N PHE A 44 8.36 3.51 -1.95
CA PHE A 44 9.11 2.85 -0.88
C PHE A 44 9.09 1.32 -1.10
N PRO A 45 10.20 0.61 -0.80
CA PRO A 45 10.30 -0.83 -1.03
C PRO A 45 9.59 -1.65 0.06
N PHE A 46 8.93 -0.97 0.98
CA PHE A 46 7.94 -1.50 1.89
C PHE A 46 6.75 -0.53 1.93
N LYS A 47 5.54 -1.03 2.12
CA LYS A 47 4.35 -0.19 2.33
C LYS A 47 4.42 0.38 3.75
N PRO A 48 4.51 1.71 3.95
CA PRO A 48 4.45 2.28 5.28
C PRO A 48 3.06 2.03 5.87
N THR A 49 2.98 1.19 6.90
CA THR A 49 1.73 0.92 7.62
C THR A 49 1.81 1.51 9.02
N ARG A 50 0.69 2.07 9.50
CA ARG A 50 0.53 2.52 10.90
C ARG A 50 0.21 1.37 11.86
N HIS A 51 -0.16 0.21 11.32
CA HIS A 51 -0.46 -1.03 12.06
C HIS A 51 0.63 -2.07 11.91
N THR A 52 0.86 -2.72 13.04
CA THR A 52 1.94 -3.61 13.46
C THR A 52 1.67 -5.09 13.11
N PRO A 53 2.67 -5.98 13.27
CA PRO A 53 2.58 -7.44 13.06
C PRO A 53 1.57 -8.23 13.92
N ASP A 54 0.63 -7.55 14.59
CA ASP A 54 -0.05 -8.02 15.81
C ASP A 54 -1.47 -8.55 15.55
N GLY A 55 -1.84 -8.78 14.28
CA GLY A 55 -3.13 -9.35 13.92
C GLY A 55 -4.33 -8.39 13.97
N TYR A 56 -4.12 -7.08 14.14
CA TYR A 56 -5.19 -6.11 13.92
C TYR A 56 -5.48 -5.99 12.42
N PRO A 57 -6.73 -6.19 11.97
CA PRO A 57 -7.06 -6.12 10.56
C PRO A 57 -6.80 -4.71 10.06
N VAL A 58 -5.86 -4.59 9.11
CA VAL A 58 -5.91 -3.50 8.14
C VAL A 58 -7.32 -3.59 7.53
N PRO A 59 -8.16 -2.53 7.59
CA PRO A 59 -9.41 -2.53 6.87
C PRO A 59 -9.09 -2.98 5.45
N PRO A 60 -9.84 -3.94 4.85
CA PRO A 60 -9.59 -4.32 3.47
C PRO A 60 -9.42 -3.03 2.69
N ALA A 61 -8.35 -2.92 1.90
CA ALA A 61 -8.30 -1.87 0.89
C ALA A 61 -9.64 -2.03 0.18
N HIS A 62 -10.60 -1.15 0.49
CA HIS A 62 -11.98 -1.39 0.09
C HIS A 62 -11.84 -1.61 -1.41
N SER A 63 -12.17 -2.82 -1.88
CA SER A 63 -12.42 -3.00 -3.29
C SER A 63 -13.47 -1.94 -3.54
N ALA A 64 -13.09 -0.82 -4.16
CA ALA A 64 -14.06 0.20 -4.53
C ALA A 64 -15.17 -0.59 -5.21
N TYR A 65 -16.37 -0.57 -4.61
CA TYR A 65 -17.43 -1.46 -5.02
C TYR A 65 -17.63 -1.23 -6.51
N LYS A 66 -17.33 -2.24 -7.33
CA LYS A 66 -17.39 -2.08 -8.77
C LYS A 66 -18.86 -2.18 -9.13
N PHE A 67 -19.50 -1.02 -9.22
CA PHE A 67 -20.90 -0.92 -9.58
C PHE A 67 -21.17 -1.65 -10.89
N GLU A 68 -22.22 -2.47 -10.89
CA GLU A 68 -22.75 -3.01 -12.12
C GLU A 68 -23.25 -1.87 -13.00
N ARG A 69 -23.24 -2.08 -14.31
CA ARG A 69 -23.73 -1.09 -15.25
C ARG A 69 -24.89 -1.69 -16.04
N SER A 70 -25.95 -0.91 -16.21
CA SER A 70 -27.04 -1.24 -17.12
C SER A 70 -26.53 -1.27 -18.57
N GLU A 71 -27.32 -1.83 -19.49
CA GLU A 71 -27.00 -1.96 -20.92
C GLU A 71 -26.70 -0.60 -21.59
N ASN A 72 -27.23 0.49 -21.02
CA ASN A 72 -26.96 1.87 -21.41
C ASN A 72 -25.73 2.51 -20.72
N GLY A 73 -24.99 1.75 -19.90
CA GLY A 73 -23.75 2.17 -19.25
C GLY A 73 -23.92 2.86 -17.90
N HIS A 74 -25.15 3.03 -17.40
CA HIS A 74 -25.42 3.69 -16.11
C HIS A 74 -25.06 2.79 -14.93
N VAL A 75 -24.45 3.38 -13.90
CA VAL A 75 -24.10 2.71 -12.64
C VAL A 75 -25.38 2.32 -11.91
N ILE A 76 -25.50 1.03 -11.55
CA ILE A 76 -26.59 0.51 -10.73
C ILE A 76 -26.06 0.40 -9.29
N LEU A 77 -26.71 1.10 -8.37
CA LEU A 77 -26.39 1.02 -6.94
C LEU A 77 -27.01 -0.25 -6.35
N PRO A 78 -26.36 -0.90 -5.38
CA PRO A 78 -26.95 -1.98 -4.61
C PRO A 78 -28.24 -1.53 -3.91
N ALA A 79 -29.24 -2.41 -3.83
CA ALA A 79 -30.55 -2.09 -3.24
C ALA A 79 -30.48 -1.73 -1.74
N ASP A 80 -29.42 -2.11 -1.04
CA ASP A 80 -29.14 -1.75 0.34
C ASP A 80 -28.51 -0.35 0.49
N TRP A 81 -28.14 0.29 -0.62
CA TRP A 81 -27.63 1.67 -0.71
C TRP A 81 -28.62 2.61 -1.40
N ASP A 82 -29.76 2.09 -1.85
CA ASP A 82 -30.88 2.85 -2.39
C ASP A 82 -31.56 3.55 -1.22
N ASP A 83 -31.23 4.82 -1.00
CA ASP A 83 -31.89 5.63 0.03
C ASP A 83 -33.26 6.04 -0.53
N PRO A 84 -34.37 5.85 0.22
CA PRO A 84 -35.70 6.27 -0.22
C PRO A 84 -35.79 7.77 -0.61
N GLU A 85 -34.81 8.61 -0.26
CA GLU A 85 -34.72 10.01 -0.70
C GLU A 85 -34.10 10.22 -2.09
N ASP A 86 -33.59 9.16 -2.74
CA ASP A 86 -32.86 9.22 -4.02
C ASP A 86 -33.76 9.53 -5.23
N GLY A 87 -35.06 9.29 -5.11
CA GLY A 87 -36.06 9.58 -6.15
C GLY A 87 -36.14 11.06 -6.54
N VAL A 88 -35.50 11.97 -5.78
CA VAL A 88 -35.34 13.38 -6.13
C VAL A 88 -34.46 13.56 -7.37
N TYR A 89 -33.51 12.64 -7.63
CA TYR A 89 -32.59 12.71 -8.76
C TYR A 89 -33.04 11.91 -9.98
N ASP A 90 -33.93 10.92 -9.82
CA ASP A 90 -34.52 10.14 -10.91
C ASP A 90 -35.22 10.99 -11.97
N ARG A 91 -35.78 12.14 -11.55
CA ARG A 91 -36.44 13.09 -12.46
C ARG A 91 -35.49 13.76 -13.46
N TYR A 92 -34.18 13.73 -13.21
CA TYR A 92 -33.15 14.27 -14.10
C TYR A 92 -32.52 13.22 -15.01
N ALA A 93 -32.92 11.95 -14.89
CA ALA A 93 -32.37 10.84 -15.67
C ALA A 93 -33.21 10.47 -16.92
N LYS A 94 -34.09 11.37 -17.40
CA LYS A 94 -34.79 11.21 -18.69
C LYS A 94 -34.06 11.89 -19.83
#